data_AF-A0A528IP34-F1
#
_entry.id   AF-A0A528IP34-F1
#
_cell.length_a   1.000
_cell.length_b   1.000
_cell.length_c   1.000
_cell.angle_alpha   90.00
_cell.angle_beta   90.00
_cell.angle_gamma   90.00
#
_symmetry.space_group_name_H-M   'P 1'
#
loop_
_entity.id
_entity.type
_entity.pdbx_description
1 polymer ?
#
loop_
_entity_poly.entity_id
_entity_poly.type
_entity_poly.pdbx_seq_one_letter_code
_entity_poly.pdbx_strand_id
1 'polypeptide(L)'
;HQTFLPKGVLGELDENPFTFDVAKAKELLAKAGLADGFSVTMDVRSTQPVTGMAESFQQTLGQAGIKLEIIPGDGKQTLTKY
;
A
#
# COMPACT_ATOMS: atom_id res chain seq x y z
N HIS A 1 12.68 12.59 0.49
CA HIS A 1 13.04 11.18 0.66
C HIS A 1 11.82 10.25 0.71
N GLN A 2 11.51 9.56 -0.40
CA GLN A 2 10.51 8.48 -0.47
C GLN A 2 11.13 7.11 -0.78
N THR A 3 12.47 7.00 -0.77
CA THR A 3 13.14 5.74 -1.11
C THR A 3 13.27 4.83 0.09
N PHE A 4 13.40 3.52 -0.17
CA PHE A 4 13.40 2.50 0.89
C PHE A 4 14.60 2.60 1.84
N LEU A 5 15.71 3.17 1.36
CA LEU A 5 16.94 3.32 2.13
C LEU A 5 16.86 4.59 2.98
N PRO A 6 17.01 4.56 4.32
CA PRO A 6 16.84 5.75 5.15
C PRO A 6 17.83 6.88 4.81
N LYS A 7 17.41 8.11 5.11
CA LYS A 7 18.28 9.28 5.02
C LYS A 7 19.49 9.15 5.96
N GLY A 8 20.68 9.53 5.51
CA GLY A 8 21.99 9.29 6.13
C GLY A 8 22.74 8.03 5.66
N VAL A 9 22.22 7.22 4.72
CA VAL A 9 22.87 5.96 4.29
C VAL A 9 23.50 6.12 2.89
N LEU A 10 24.74 5.65 2.72
CA LEU A 10 25.44 5.69 1.43
C LEU A 10 24.63 4.97 0.35
N GLY A 11 24.32 5.69 -0.74
CA GLY A 11 23.47 5.21 -1.83
C GLY A 11 22.01 5.64 -1.72
N GLU A 12 21.65 6.50 -0.76
CA GLU A 12 20.33 7.10 -0.70
C GLU A 12 20.03 7.98 -1.92
N LEU A 13 18.77 8.00 -2.31
CA LEU A 13 18.24 8.94 -3.28
C LEU A 13 17.20 9.82 -2.56
N ASP A 14 17.43 11.13 -2.49
CA ASP A 14 16.48 12.10 -1.91
C ASP A 14 15.36 12.48 -2.91
N GLU A 15 14.91 11.53 -3.71
CA GLU A 15 13.81 11.72 -4.65
C GLU A 15 12.46 11.57 -3.94
N ASN A 16 11.48 12.37 -4.38
CA ASN A 16 10.07 12.32 -3.97
C ASN A 16 9.16 12.26 -5.21
N PRO A 17 9.19 11.18 -6.00
CA PRO A 17 8.48 11.13 -7.28
C PRO A 17 6.97 10.92 -7.13
N PHE A 18 6.50 10.44 -5.96
CA PHE A 18 5.10 10.11 -5.75
C PHE A 18 4.35 11.25 -5.04
N THR A 19 3.21 11.61 -5.63
CA THR A 19 2.27 12.58 -5.08
C THR A 19 0.91 11.91 -4.90
N PHE A 20 0.14 12.40 -3.93
CA PHE A 20 -1.21 11.88 -3.69
C PHE A 20 -2.18 12.44 -4.74
N ASP A 21 -2.45 11.65 -5.78
CA ASP A 21 -3.35 12.00 -6.88
C ASP A 21 -4.26 10.82 -7.27
N VAL A 22 -5.51 10.89 -6.82
CA VAL A 22 -6.52 9.85 -7.08
C VAL A 22 -6.94 9.83 -8.56
N ALA A 23 -6.93 10.97 -9.25
CA ALA A 23 -7.33 11.05 -10.65
C ALA A 23 -6.29 10.36 -11.54
N LYS A 24 -5.00 10.65 -11.32
CA LYS A 24 -3.89 10.00 -12.01
C LYS A 24 -3.81 8.51 -11.70
N ALA A 25 -4.12 8.09 -10.45
CA ALA A 25 -4.20 6.68 -10.10
C ALA A 25 -5.27 5.95 -10.94
N LYS A 26 -6.48 6.51 -11.06
CA LYS A 26 -7.55 5.94 -11.90
C LYS A 26 -7.17 5.87 -13.38
N GLU A 27 -6.49 6.89 -13.90
CA GLU A 27 -6.00 6.89 -15.28
C GLU A 27 -5.00 5.74 -15.53
N LEU A 28 -4.07 5.52 -14.61
CA LEU A 28 -3.11 4.42 -14.70
C LEU A 28 -3.78 3.05 -14.58
N LEU A 29 -4.78 2.91 -13.71
CA LEU A 29 -5.58 1.68 -13.60
C LEU A 29 -6.33 1.38 -14.91
N ALA A 30 -6.95 2.39 -15.52
CA ALA A 30 -7.60 2.23 -16.82
C ALA A 30 -6.61 1.85 -17.93
N LYS A 31 -5.43 2.47 -17.97
CA LYS A 31 -4.35 2.10 -18.91
C LYS A 31 -3.85 0.67 -18.71
N ALA A 32 -3.88 0.17 -17.47
CA ALA A 32 -3.54 -1.20 -17.13
C ALA A 32 -4.69 -2.20 -17.42
N GLY A 33 -5.84 -1.75 -17.93
CA GLY A 33 -7.02 -2.59 -18.17
C GLY A 33 -7.83 -2.91 -16.91
N LEU A 34 -7.57 -2.24 -15.80
CA LEU A 34 -8.23 -2.42 -14.50
C LEU A 34 -9.14 -1.22 -14.17
N ALA A 35 -9.86 -0.71 -15.17
CA ALA A 35 -10.70 0.49 -15.03
C ALA A 35 -11.80 0.34 -13.96
N ASP A 36 -12.33 -0.87 -13.80
CA ASP A 36 -13.36 -1.20 -12.81
C ASP A 36 -12.79 -1.49 -11.40
N GLY A 37 -11.47 -1.35 -11.24
CA GLY A 37 -10.75 -1.69 -10.02
C GLY A 37 -10.49 -3.20 -9.90
N PHE A 38 -10.00 -3.59 -8.72
CA PHE A 38 -9.68 -4.98 -8.39
C PHE A 38 -9.63 -5.15 -6.86
N SER A 39 -9.69 -6.41 -6.43
CA SER A 39 -9.55 -6.78 -5.03
C SER A 39 -8.14 -7.27 -4.74
N VAL A 40 -7.56 -6.84 -3.63
CA VAL A 40 -6.28 -7.34 -3.13
C VAL A 40 -6.36 -7.64 -1.65
N THR A 41 -5.57 -8.60 -1.20
CA THR A 41 -5.42 -8.92 0.21
C THR A 41 -4.12 -8.34 0.76
N MET A 42 -4.13 -7.87 2.00
CA MET A 42 -2.93 -7.47 2.72
C MET A 42 -2.86 -8.18 4.07
N ASP A 43 -1.81 -8.96 4.27
CA ASP A 43 -1.51 -9.60 5.54
C ASP A 43 -0.93 -8.57 6.51
N VAL A 44 -1.60 -8.37 7.64
CA VAL A 44 -1.28 -7.30 8.60
C VAL A 44 -1.11 -7.90 9.99
N ARG A 45 -0.05 -7.50 10.69
CA ARG A 45 0.08 -7.82 12.11
C ARG A 45 -1.06 -7.16 12.88
N SER A 46 -1.76 -7.93 13.71
CA SER A 46 -2.91 -7.47 14.51
C SER A 46 -2.55 -6.54 15.69
N THR A 47 -1.44 -5.81 15.59
CA THR A 47 -0.92 -4.90 16.63
C THR A 47 -0.94 -3.46 16.16
N GLN A 48 -1.36 -2.54 17.03
CA GLN A 48 -1.21 -1.10 16.77
C GLN A 48 0.27 -0.69 16.76
N PRO A 49 0.68 0.29 15.91
CA PRO A 49 -0.15 1.09 15.01
C PRO A 49 -0.42 0.44 13.63
N VAL A 50 0.02 -0.80 13.41
CA VAL A 50 0.03 -1.44 12.08
C VAL A 50 -1.39 -1.63 11.53
N THR A 51 -2.35 -2.02 12.37
CA THR A 51 -3.76 -2.13 11.99
C THR A 51 -4.37 -0.78 11.59
N GLY A 52 -4.10 0.29 12.32
CA GLY A 52 -4.59 1.63 11.97
C GLY A 52 -4.00 2.15 10.65
N MET A 53 -2.73 1.86 10.37
CA MET A 53 -2.13 2.16 9.07
C MET A 53 -2.83 1.38 7.95
N ALA A 54 -3.10 0.09 8.15
CA ALA A 54 -3.78 -0.74 7.17
C ALA A 54 -5.19 -0.23 6.81
N GLU A 55 -5.95 0.22 7.81
CA GLU A 55 -7.26 0.84 7.60
C GLU A 55 -7.15 2.15 6.81
N SER A 56 -6.15 2.98 7.10
CA SER A 56 -5.88 4.21 6.32
C SER A 56 -5.55 3.89 4.85
N PHE A 57 -4.80 2.81 4.61
CA PHE A 57 -4.55 2.33 3.24
C PHE A 57 -5.84 1.85 2.57
N GLN A 58 -6.68 1.10 3.28
CA GLN A 58 -7.97 0.60 2.76
C GLN A 58 -8.87 1.76 2.31
N GLN A 59 -9.00 2.80 3.15
CA GLN A 59 -9.78 3.99 2.82
C GLN A 59 -9.21 4.74 1.60
N THR A 60 -7.89 4.85 1.52
CA THR A 60 -7.21 5.57 0.43
C THR A 60 -7.34 4.82 -0.90
N LEU A 61 -7.12 3.51 -0.92
CA LEU A 61 -7.27 2.66 -2.10
C LEU A 61 -8.72 2.60 -2.59
N GLY A 62 -9.69 2.62 -1.66
CA GLY A 62 -11.11 2.69 -1.98
C GLY A 62 -11.50 3.92 -2.82
N GLN A 63 -10.81 5.06 -2.65
CA GLN A 63 -11.05 6.26 -3.46
C GLN A 63 -10.72 6.04 -4.95
N ALA A 64 -9.77 5.15 -5.23
CA ALA A 64 -9.37 4.74 -6.58
C ALA A 64 -10.18 3.54 -7.11
N GLY A 65 -11.12 2.99 -6.34
CA GLY A 65 -11.91 1.81 -6.71
C GLY A 65 -11.23 0.47 -6.41
N ILE A 66 -10.13 0.47 -5.66
CA ILE A 66 -9.41 -0.76 -5.28
C ILE A 66 -9.98 -1.26 -3.95
N LYS A 67 -10.41 -2.52 -3.90
CA LYS A 67 -10.89 -3.17 -2.68
C LYS A 67 -9.73 -3.83 -1.95
N LEU A 68 -9.30 -3.24 -0.83
CA LEU A 68 -8.31 -3.85 0.05
C LEU A 68 -9.01 -4.71 1.13
N GLU A 69 -8.66 -6.00 1.18
CA GLU A 69 -9.07 -6.93 2.22
C GLU A 69 -7.91 -7.14 3.20
N ILE A 70 -8.10 -6.69 4.44
CA ILE A 70 -7.08 -6.82 5.49
C ILE A 70 -7.23 -8.21 6.12
N ILE A 71 -6.16 -9.00 6.08
CA ILE A 71 -6.07 -10.31 6.75
C ILE A 71 -5.23 -10.12 8.02
N PRO A 72 -5.86 -9.94 9.19
CA PRO A 72 -5.12 -9.85 10.43
C PRO A 72 -4.55 -11.23 10.80
N GLY A 73 -3.25 -11.28 11.06
CA GLY A 73 -2.57 -12.51 11.50
C GLY A 73 -1.62 -12.25 12.67
N ASP A 74 -1.33 -13.30 13.45
CA ASP A 74 -0.19 -13.24 14.35
C ASP A 74 1.12 -13.22 13.54
N GLY A 75 2.20 -12.75 14.16
CA GLY A 75 3.48 -12.58 13.45
C GLY A 75 4.04 -13.88 12.85
N LYS A 76 3.66 -15.05 13.38
CA LYS A 76 4.07 -16.34 12.81
C LYS A 76 3.32 -16.63 11.52
N GLN A 77 2.00 -16.46 11.50
CA GLN A 77 1.17 -16.71 10.31
C GLN A 77 1.51 -15.79 9.13
N THR A 78 1.89 -14.54 9.38
CA THR A 78 2.32 -13.61 8.31
C THR A 78 3.70 -13.94 7.74
N LEU A 79 4.61 -14.54 8.54
CA LEU A 79 5.99 -14.83 8.14
C LEU A 79 6.13 -16.20 7.48
N THR A 80 5.30 -17.19 7.83
CA THR A 80 5.38 -18.57 7.31
C THR A 80 4.49 -18.82 6.09
N LYS A 81 4.00 -17.76 5.42
CA LYS A 81 3.15 -17.90 4.23
C LYS A 81 3.92 -18.35 2.97
N TYR A 82 5.22 -18.59 3.09
CA TYR A 82 6.11 -19.09 2.05
C TYR A 82 7.07 -20.13 2.61
#